data_AF-F5ZC85-F1
#
_entry.id   AF-F5ZC85-F1
#
_cell.length_a   1.000
_cell.length_b   1.000
_cell.length_c   1.000
_cell.angle_alpha   90.00
_cell.angle_beta   90.00
_cell.angle_gamma   90.00
#
_symmetry.space_group_name_H-M   'P 1'
#
loop_
_entity.id
_entity.type
_entity.pdbx_description
1 polymer ?
#
loop_
_entity_poly.entity_id
_entity_poly.type
_entity_poly.pdbx_seq_one_letter_code
_entity_poly.pdbx_strand_id
1 'polypeptide(L)'
;MKIDYRNNVPALLVLVRVFLANVKVSIRIRAFIKAMLYAVVASLGLSFSVVAQENVSAQNTSSERADTLPSILPSSADASQTSPQIAPQSVPQATDVVVVNPHPQTTSDWLMQLSEVVKTQNFEVAFVQSRAGRETIPFLWRHGVLEDGTSMEQLNLQNGPGREQIRVNGIVSVFEPDVSPYSLRSEFINGPIPSELLHHPDRLKSGYEFVSVGRARVAGRPAQQIRIVSRDNSRFSYQLWLDEDSGMVLKLNMLDLQGGLLEQIQVTSLKITDAPDDYFARINQASLPKPMALTQKQSRQPNWEVKYLPNGMEEVRGDTRRLALTGQVVEYKMYSDGLVDVSVYVQPAKDALGGDLVLRNDLSTFLTLTDGNTQVTVVGEIPLQTANAIATSLSPMADK
;
A
#
# COMPACT_ATOMS: atom_id res chain seq x y z
N MET A 1 21.84 -21.57 4.91
CA MET A 1 20.69 -21.63 5.83
C MET A 1 19.46 -21.17 5.06
N LYS A 2 18.38 -21.97 5.05
CA LYS A 2 17.24 -21.84 4.12
C LYS A 2 16.64 -20.43 4.17
N ILE A 3 16.62 -19.77 3.02
CA ILE A 3 15.97 -18.47 2.83
C ILE A 3 14.50 -18.77 2.50
N ASP A 4 13.59 -18.44 3.41
CA ASP A 4 12.13 -18.58 3.21
C ASP A 4 11.57 -17.21 2.79
N TYR A 5 11.32 -17.03 1.49
CA TYR A 5 10.79 -15.79 0.89
C TYR A 5 9.25 -15.85 0.81
N ARG A 6 8.57 -16.00 1.95
CA ARG A 6 7.10 -16.04 1.99
C ARG A 6 6.40 -14.69 1.93
N ASN A 7 7.07 -13.59 2.29
CA ASN A 7 6.35 -12.37 2.68
C ASN A 7 6.55 -11.15 1.76
N ASN A 8 6.46 -11.32 0.43
CA ASN A 8 6.30 -10.12 -0.41
C ASN A 8 5.54 -10.34 -1.73
N VAL A 9 4.56 -11.24 -1.78
CA VAL A 9 3.63 -11.29 -2.92
C VAL A 9 2.22 -11.63 -2.43
N PRO A 10 1.23 -10.73 -2.54
CA PRO A 10 -0.18 -11.10 -2.32
C PRO A 10 -0.60 -12.30 -3.19
N ALA A 11 0.04 -12.49 -4.36
CA ALA A 11 -0.18 -13.63 -5.26
C ALA A 11 0.03 -15.01 -4.62
N LEU A 12 0.97 -15.18 -3.68
CA LEU A 12 1.26 -16.51 -3.11
C LEU A 12 0.15 -16.97 -2.16
N LEU A 13 -0.35 -16.06 -1.32
CA LEU A 13 -1.46 -16.33 -0.38
C LEU A 13 -2.79 -16.56 -1.11
N VAL A 14 -3.01 -15.88 -2.24
CA VAL A 14 -4.16 -16.12 -3.12
C VAL A 14 -4.09 -17.51 -3.76
N LEU A 15 -2.91 -17.94 -4.23
CA LEU A 15 -2.69 -19.28 -4.77
C LEU A 15 -2.97 -20.39 -3.73
N VAL A 16 -2.60 -20.15 -2.45
CA VAL A 16 -2.80 -21.11 -1.34
C VAL A 16 -4.28 -21.37 -1.05
N ARG A 17 -5.13 -20.34 -1.02
CA ARG A 17 -6.57 -20.51 -0.71
C ARG A 17 -7.34 -21.17 -1.86
N VAL A 18 -6.96 -20.91 -3.11
CA VAL A 18 -7.64 -21.43 -4.31
C VAL A 18 -7.39 -22.92 -4.51
N PHE A 19 -6.17 -23.41 -4.25
CA PHE A 19 -5.83 -24.81 -4.45
C PHE A 19 -6.55 -25.75 -3.47
N LEU A 20 -6.79 -25.31 -2.23
CA LEU A 20 -7.49 -26.11 -1.22
C LEU A 20 -8.99 -26.31 -1.53
N ALA A 21 -9.62 -25.41 -2.29
CA ALA A 21 -11.05 -25.47 -2.58
C ALA A 21 -11.42 -26.46 -3.71
N ASN A 22 -10.48 -26.82 -4.58
CA ASN A 22 -10.79 -27.52 -5.84
C ASN A 22 -10.22 -28.95 -5.96
N VAL A 23 -9.56 -29.49 -4.94
CA VAL A 23 -9.11 -30.89 -4.99
C VAL A 23 -10.26 -31.83 -4.58
N LYS A 24 -10.89 -32.51 -5.56
CA LYS A 24 -11.71 -33.70 -5.32
C LYS A 24 -10.81 -34.85 -4.86
N VAL A 25 -10.54 -34.92 -3.56
CA VAL A 25 -9.73 -36.00 -2.95
C VAL A 25 -10.56 -37.29 -2.84
N SER A 26 -10.00 -38.41 -3.29
CA SER A 26 -10.64 -39.73 -3.29
C SER A 26 -10.89 -40.29 -1.87
N ILE A 27 -11.92 -41.15 -1.76
CA ILE A 27 -12.49 -41.69 -0.51
C ILE A 27 -11.46 -42.36 0.42
N ARG A 28 -10.35 -42.89 -0.12
CA ARG A 28 -9.32 -43.56 0.69
C ARG A 28 -8.44 -42.62 1.52
N ILE A 29 -8.32 -41.34 1.13
CA ILE A 29 -7.52 -40.35 1.88
C ILE A 29 -8.35 -39.73 3.03
N ARG A 30 -9.69 -39.72 2.93
CA ARG A 30 -10.58 -39.27 4.02
C ARG A 30 -10.49 -40.14 5.27
N ALA A 31 -10.23 -41.45 5.12
CA ALA A 31 -10.05 -42.36 6.26
C ALA A 31 -8.74 -42.09 7.01
N PHE A 32 -7.66 -41.72 6.29
CA PHE A 32 -6.37 -41.39 6.88
C PHE A 32 -6.40 -40.04 7.63
N ILE A 33 -7.14 -39.05 7.10
CA ILE A 33 -7.32 -37.75 7.76
C ILE A 33 -8.25 -37.86 9.00
N LYS A 34 -9.28 -38.71 8.97
CA LYS A 34 -10.13 -38.97 10.15
C LYS A 34 -9.38 -39.68 11.29
N ALA A 35 -8.46 -40.59 10.98
CA ALA A 35 -7.62 -41.24 11.99
C ALA A 35 -6.62 -40.27 12.64
N MET A 36 -6.11 -39.29 11.89
CA MET A 36 -5.20 -38.27 12.40
C MET A 36 -5.92 -37.20 13.25
N LEU A 37 -7.21 -36.96 13.01
CA LEU A 37 -8.01 -36.01 13.80
C LEU A 37 -8.46 -36.57 15.16
N TYR A 38 -8.64 -37.90 15.29
CA TYR A 38 -9.00 -38.53 16.57
C TYR A 38 -7.80 -38.70 17.53
N ALA A 39 -6.56 -38.69 17.02
CA ALA A 39 -5.36 -38.79 17.85
C ALA A 39 -4.96 -37.47 18.54
N VAL A 40 -5.59 -36.34 18.19
CA VAL A 40 -5.31 -35.01 18.79
C VAL A 40 -6.33 -34.64 19.87
N VAL A 41 -7.49 -35.30 19.93
CA VAL A 41 -8.55 -35.00 20.91
C VAL A 41 -8.38 -35.79 22.23
N ALA A 42 -7.37 -36.65 22.36
CA ALA A 42 -7.11 -37.43 23.57
C ALA A 42 -5.95 -36.92 24.46
N SER A 43 -5.28 -35.81 24.11
CA SER A 43 -4.07 -35.35 24.81
C SER A 43 -4.14 -33.97 25.44
N LEU A 44 -5.31 -33.32 25.49
CA LEU A 44 -5.52 -32.09 26.26
C LEU A 44 -6.81 -32.21 27.06
N GLY A 45 -6.74 -32.96 28.16
CA GLY A 45 -7.71 -32.79 29.22
C GLY A 45 -7.52 -31.42 29.85
N LEU A 46 -8.56 -30.58 29.83
CA LEU A 46 -8.85 -29.57 30.85
C LEU A 46 -10.29 -29.07 30.63
N SER A 47 -11.04 -29.13 31.72
CA SER A 47 -12.48 -28.94 31.85
C SER A 47 -12.90 -27.48 31.64
N PHE A 48 -13.92 -27.23 30.82
CA PHE A 48 -14.62 -25.95 30.82
C PHE A 48 -15.77 -25.99 31.83
N SER A 49 -15.71 -25.13 32.85
CA SER A 49 -16.89 -24.74 33.62
C SER A 49 -17.45 -23.46 33.00
N VAL A 50 -18.70 -23.52 32.57
CA VAL A 50 -19.51 -22.40 32.09
C VAL A 50 -20.08 -21.68 33.30
N VAL A 51 -19.88 -20.36 33.39
CA VAL A 51 -20.75 -19.48 34.19
C VAL A 51 -21.15 -18.29 33.32
N ALA A 52 -22.45 -18.14 33.16
CA ALA A 52 -23.12 -16.99 32.59
C ALA A 52 -23.65 -16.11 33.73
N GLN A 53 -23.59 -14.78 33.58
CA GLN A 53 -24.47 -13.79 34.23
C GLN A 53 -24.25 -12.44 33.53
N GLU A 54 -25.20 -11.84 32.82
CA GLU A 54 -26.48 -11.20 33.17
C GLU A 54 -26.36 -9.72 33.58
N ASN A 55 -27.24 -8.90 32.98
CA ASN A 55 -27.35 -7.44 32.97
C ASN A 55 -27.40 -6.77 34.35
N VAL A 56 -26.96 -5.50 34.45
CA VAL A 56 -27.69 -4.44 35.18
C VAL A 56 -27.44 -3.06 34.54
N SER A 57 -28.54 -2.36 34.24
CA SER A 57 -28.69 -0.93 33.99
C SER A 57 -28.86 -0.13 35.28
N ALA A 58 -28.33 1.10 35.37
CA ALA A 58 -28.84 2.11 36.30
C ALA A 58 -28.59 3.55 35.82
N GLN A 59 -29.67 4.34 35.83
CA GLN A 59 -29.73 5.80 35.71
C GLN A 59 -29.54 6.49 37.07
N ASN A 60 -29.07 7.75 37.07
CA ASN A 60 -29.59 8.91 37.85
C ASN A 60 -28.67 10.14 37.62
N THR A 61 -29.14 11.26 37.04
CA THR A 61 -29.75 12.47 37.68
C THR A 61 -28.84 13.13 38.74
N SER A 62 -28.62 14.45 38.87
CA SER A 62 -29.10 15.70 38.25
C SER A 62 -28.42 16.90 39.00
N SER A 63 -28.70 18.13 38.54
CA SER A 63 -28.45 19.47 39.12
C SER A 63 -27.12 20.17 38.73
N GLU A 64 -27.05 21.31 38.03
CA GLU A 64 -27.81 22.58 37.97
C GLU A 64 -27.10 23.72 38.75
N ARG A 65 -26.61 24.75 38.04
CA ARG A 65 -26.91 26.18 38.27
C ARG A 65 -26.23 27.11 37.24
N ALA A 66 -26.98 28.16 36.89
CA ALA A 66 -26.67 29.25 35.98
C ALA A 66 -25.96 30.43 36.69
N ASP A 67 -25.34 31.33 35.91
CA ASP A 67 -25.66 32.77 35.94
C ASP A 67 -24.96 33.59 34.82
N THR A 68 -25.82 34.24 34.02
CA THR A 68 -25.81 35.53 33.30
C THR A 68 -24.56 36.41 33.00
N LEU A 69 -24.42 36.71 31.69
CA LEU A 69 -24.06 37.92 30.88
C LEU A 69 -24.01 39.34 31.55
N PRO A 70 -23.41 40.42 30.94
CA PRO A 70 -23.57 40.84 29.51
C PRO A 70 -22.44 41.61 28.76
N SER A 71 -22.76 41.89 27.49
CA SER A 71 -22.15 42.66 26.37
C SER A 71 -21.28 43.90 26.63
N ILE A 72 -20.46 44.29 25.62
CA ILE A 72 -20.45 45.60 24.90
C ILE A 72 -19.41 45.58 23.74
N LEU A 73 -19.80 46.10 22.56
CA LEU A 73 -18.99 46.60 21.42
C LEU A 73 -19.15 48.14 21.40
N PRO A 74 -18.23 48.98 20.87
CA PRO A 74 -18.12 49.17 19.40
C PRO A 74 -16.78 49.72 18.80
N SER A 75 -16.65 49.54 17.48
CA SER A 75 -16.18 50.46 16.40
C SER A 75 -15.03 51.47 16.59
N SER A 76 -14.04 51.43 15.67
CA SER A 76 -13.62 52.51 14.72
C SER A 76 -12.18 52.24 14.24
N ALA A 77 -11.91 51.99 12.95
CA ALA A 77 -11.65 52.94 11.86
C ALA A 77 -10.19 53.42 11.73
N ASP A 78 -9.65 53.17 10.53
CA ASP A 78 -8.86 54.09 9.68
C ASP A 78 -7.33 53.93 9.52
N ALA A 79 -6.92 54.34 8.30
CA ALA A 79 -5.61 54.76 7.81
C ALA A 79 -4.67 53.73 7.13
N SER A 80 -4.84 53.66 5.81
CA SER A 80 -3.85 53.43 4.76
C SER A 80 -2.50 54.13 4.97
N GLN A 81 -1.38 53.46 4.66
CA GLN A 81 -0.20 54.11 4.05
C GLN A 81 0.49 53.16 3.06
N THR A 82 0.50 53.61 1.81
CA THR A 82 1.21 53.09 0.64
C THR A 82 2.57 53.76 0.44
N SER A 83 3.55 52.96 -0.04
CA SER A 83 4.59 53.23 -1.06
C SER A 83 6.04 53.55 -0.63
N PRO A 84 7.09 53.31 -1.48
CA PRO A 84 7.24 52.34 -2.59
C PRO A 84 8.67 51.70 -2.75
N GLN A 85 8.78 50.72 -3.67
CA GLN A 85 9.88 50.50 -4.66
C GLN A 85 11.29 49.99 -4.24
N ILE A 86 11.72 48.84 -4.82
CA ILE A 86 12.75 48.71 -5.90
C ILE A 86 13.14 47.22 -6.07
N ALA A 87 13.03 46.72 -7.31
CA ALA A 87 13.64 45.47 -7.76
C ALA A 87 15.06 45.70 -8.28
N PRO A 88 15.91 44.67 -8.24
CA PRO A 88 16.81 44.42 -9.36
C PRO A 88 16.61 43.02 -9.94
N GLN A 89 16.49 42.99 -11.27
CA GLN A 89 16.61 41.80 -12.10
C GLN A 89 18.09 41.40 -12.22
N SER A 90 18.39 40.09 -12.13
CA SER A 90 19.54 39.49 -12.82
C SER A 90 19.47 37.94 -12.85
N VAL A 91 19.32 37.43 -14.08
CA VAL A 91 19.88 36.19 -14.71
C VAL A 91 19.48 34.79 -14.17
N PRO A 92 19.04 33.85 -15.03
CA PRO A 92 18.60 32.51 -14.62
C PRO A 92 19.78 31.56 -14.42
N GLN A 93 19.88 30.94 -13.24
CA GLN A 93 20.63 29.71 -13.04
C GLN A 93 19.64 28.55 -12.90
N ALA A 94 19.75 27.59 -13.81
CA ALA A 94 19.05 26.33 -13.74
C ALA A 94 19.64 25.49 -12.60
N THR A 95 18.94 25.53 -11.48
CA THR A 95 19.00 24.51 -10.43
C THR A 95 17.54 24.11 -10.25
N ASP A 96 17.21 22.82 -10.34
CA ASP A 96 15.89 22.31 -9.98
C ASP A 96 15.65 22.54 -8.49
N VAL A 97 15.30 23.78 -8.14
CA VAL A 97 14.75 24.15 -6.85
C VAL A 97 13.31 23.72 -6.91
N VAL A 98 12.96 22.67 -6.19
CA VAL A 98 11.57 22.35 -5.88
C VAL A 98 11.02 23.55 -5.13
N VAL A 99 10.32 24.44 -5.84
CA VAL A 99 9.69 25.61 -5.24
C VAL A 99 8.50 25.10 -4.42
N VAL A 100 8.67 25.07 -3.10
CA VAL A 100 7.58 24.80 -2.17
C VAL A 100 6.64 26.00 -2.23
N ASN A 101 5.49 25.82 -2.89
CA ASN A 101 4.45 26.82 -2.94
C ASN A 101 3.61 26.72 -1.66
N PRO A 102 3.56 27.78 -0.80
CA PRO A 102 2.68 27.79 0.37
C PRO A 102 1.19 27.75 -0.01
N HIS A 103 0.88 27.94 -1.30
CA HIS A 103 -0.43 27.78 -1.89
C HIS A 103 -0.28 27.05 -3.24
N PRO A 104 -0.30 25.72 -3.26
CA PRO A 104 -0.17 24.93 -4.49
C PRO A 104 -1.24 25.32 -5.52
N GLN A 105 -0.82 25.66 -6.73
CA GLN A 105 -1.72 26.12 -7.80
C GLN A 105 -1.97 25.03 -8.84
N THR A 106 -0.97 24.16 -9.05
CA THR A 106 -1.05 23.07 -10.03
C THR A 106 -1.20 21.71 -9.33
N THR A 107 -1.64 20.69 -10.07
CA THR A 107 -1.67 19.31 -9.55
C THR A 107 -0.27 18.80 -9.19
N SER A 108 0.77 19.28 -9.90
CA SER A 108 2.16 18.92 -9.57
C SER A 108 2.59 19.55 -8.24
N ASP A 109 2.24 20.81 -7.99
CA ASP A 109 2.58 21.49 -6.74
C ASP A 109 1.98 20.74 -5.55
N TRP A 110 0.71 20.33 -5.65
CA TRP A 110 0.01 19.55 -4.62
C TRP A 110 0.70 18.22 -4.32
N LEU A 111 1.12 17.49 -5.36
CA LEU A 111 1.80 16.21 -5.20
C LEU A 111 3.21 16.37 -4.63
N MET A 112 3.92 17.43 -5.03
CA MET A 112 5.22 17.76 -4.46
C MET A 112 5.12 18.17 -3.00
N GLN A 113 4.10 18.94 -2.63
CA GLN A 113 3.83 19.28 -1.25
C GLN A 113 3.49 18.04 -0.42
N LEU A 114 2.65 17.13 -0.93
CA LEU A 114 2.42 15.82 -0.28
C LEU A 114 3.75 15.11 -0.02
N SER A 115 4.63 15.05 -1.03
CA SER A 115 5.90 14.36 -0.90
C SER A 115 6.83 14.99 0.13
N GLU A 116 6.87 16.31 0.18
CA GLU A 116 7.67 17.05 1.13
C GLU A 116 7.18 16.84 2.56
N VAL A 117 5.86 16.91 2.79
CA VAL A 117 5.24 16.72 4.10
C VAL A 117 5.55 15.32 4.64
N VAL A 118 5.39 14.29 3.80
CA VAL A 118 5.65 12.90 4.18
C VAL A 118 7.13 12.67 4.54
N LYS A 119 8.06 13.39 3.92
CA LYS A 119 9.50 13.24 4.15
C LYS A 119 10.02 14.04 5.33
N THR A 120 9.41 15.19 5.64
CA THR A 120 10.04 16.19 6.52
C THR A 120 9.26 16.50 7.79
N GLN A 121 7.93 16.40 7.77
CA GLN A 121 7.10 16.84 8.89
C GLN A 121 6.97 15.74 9.95
N ASN A 122 6.91 16.12 11.23
CA ASN A 122 6.49 15.18 12.26
C ASN A 122 4.97 15.08 12.25
N PHE A 123 4.43 13.87 12.18
CA PHE A 123 3.00 13.68 12.13
C PHE A 123 2.56 12.35 12.72
N GLU A 124 1.27 12.30 13.06
CA GLU A 124 0.50 11.10 13.36
C GLU A 124 -0.77 11.11 12.50
N VAL A 125 -0.96 10.06 11.70
CA VAL A 125 -2.14 9.84 10.86
C VAL A 125 -2.81 8.53 11.28
N ALA A 126 -4.04 8.61 11.76
CA ALA A 126 -4.91 7.45 11.90
C ALA A 126 -5.82 7.36 10.68
N PHE A 127 -5.86 6.19 10.05
CA PHE A 127 -6.69 5.97 8.87
C PHE A 127 -7.26 4.56 8.82
N VAL A 128 -8.28 4.38 7.99
CA VAL A 128 -8.91 3.08 7.76
C VAL A 128 -8.82 2.69 6.29
N GLN A 129 -8.53 1.41 6.04
CA GLN A 129 -8.58 0.79 4.72
C GLN A 129 -9.83 -0.07 4.62
N SER A 130 -10.63 0.13 3.57
CA SER A 130 -11.86 -0.61 3.33
C SER A 130 -11.89 -1.15 1.90
N ARG A 131 -12.33 -2.41 1.77
CA ARG A 131 -12.55 -3.10 0.49
C ARG A 131 -13.89 -3.81 0.53
N ALA A 132 -14.55 -3.94 -0.63
CA ALA A 132 -15.86 -4.57 -0.70
C ALA A 132 -15.81 -6.02 -0.18
N GLY A 133 -16.71 -6.37 0.76
CA GLY A 133 -16.78 -7.72 1.33
C GLY A 133 -15.63 -8.10 2.26
N ARG A 134 -14.81 -7.14 2.69
CA ARG A 134 -13.75 -7.32 3.69
C ARG A 134 -14.05 -6.46 4.92
N GLU A 135 -13.49 -6.85 6.05
CA GLU A 135 -13.47 -6.02 7.25
C GLU A 135 -12.61 -4.77 7.02
N THR A 136 -13.04 -3.64 7.57
CA THR A 136 -12.27 -2.40 7.57
C THR A 136 -11.07 -2.51 8.52
N ILE A 137 -9.88 -2.19 8.02
CA ILE A 137 -8.63 -2.32 8.76
C ILE A 137 -8.12 -0.94 9.18
N PRO A 138 -8.01 -0.65 10.49
CA PRO A 138 -7.43 0.57 11.00
C PRO A 138 -5.90 0.51 11.05
N PHE A 139 -5.26 1.63 10.71
CA PHE A 139 -3.83 1.84 10.75
C PHE A 139 -3.50 3.11 11.52
N LEU A 140 -2.33 3.10 12.16
CA LEU A 140 -1.69 4.27 12.73
C LEU A 140 -0.33 4.44 12.06
N TRP A 141 -0.12 5.62 11.49
CA TRP A 141 1.10 5.97 10.80
C TRP A 141 1.74 7.19 11.47
N ARG A 142 2.99 7.05 11.87
CA ARG A 142 3.80 8.12 12.46
C ARG A 142 5.04 8.35 11.64
N HIS A 143 5.44 9.59 11.56
CA HIS A 143 6.74 10.00 11.05
C HIS A 143 7.32 11.05 11.99
N GLY A 144 8.64 11.05 12.14
CA GLY A 144 9.34 12.09 12.86
C GLY A 144 10.81 12.16 12.48
N VAL A 145 11.37 13.36 12.57
CA VAL A 145 12.80 13.63 12.43
C VAL A 145 13.34 14.00 13.81
N LEU A 146 14.28 13.21 14.32
CA LEU A 146 14.92 13.48 15.61
C LEU A 146 15.91 14.65 15.52
N GLU A 147 16.33 15.20 16.66
CA GLU A 147 17.28 16.32 16.73
C GLU A 147 18.63 16.04 16.05
N ASP A 148 19.04 14.76 16.00
CA ASP A 148 20.27 14.32 15.33
C ASP A 148 20.11 14.11 13.81
N GLY A 149 18.92 14.40 13.26
CA GLY A 149 18.57 14.21 11.86
C GLY A 149 18.11 12.79 11.50
N THR A 150 18.00 11.88 12.47
CA THR A 150 17.48 10.52 12.21
C THR A 150 16.00 10.59 11.84
N SER A 151 15.66 10.13 10.64
CA SER A 151 14.27 9.97 10.19
C SER A 151 13.73 8.64 10.70
N MET A 152 12.63 8.71 11.45
CA MET A 152 11.92 7.56 11.96
C MET A 152 10.49 7.53 11.44
N GLU A 153 9.99 6.33 11.20
CA GLU A 153 8.63 6.10 10.74
C GLU A 153 8.08 4.85 11.40
N GLN A 154 6.78 4.83 11.66
CA GLN A 154 6.09 3.67 12.18
C GLN A 154 4.75 3.51 11.46
N LEU A 155 4.49 2.31 10.94
CA LEU A 155 3.17 1.93 10.45
C LEU A 155 2.68 0.71 11.23
N ASN A 156 1.58 0.87 11.94
CA ASN A 156 1.04 -0.14 12.82
C ASN A 156 -0.42 -0.45 12.49
N LEU A 157 -0.71 -1.74 12.35
CA LEU A 157 -2.06 -2.26 12.15
C LEU A 157 -2.73 -2.41 13.52
N GLN A 158 -3.85 -1.70 13.72
CA GLN A 158 -4.43 -1.50 15.05
C GLN A 158 -5.36 -2.64 15.52
N ASN A 159 -5.72 -3.57 14.61
CA ASN A 159 -6.61 -4.70 14.91
C ASN A 159 -5.89 -6.06 14.92
N GLY A 160 -6.37 -7.00 15.74
CA GLY A 160 -5.90 -8.38 15.71
C GLY A 160 -4.49 -8.57 16.27
N PRO A 161 -3.77 -9.64 15.88
CA PRO A 161 -2.49 -10.01 16.48
C PRO A 161 -1.33 -9.03 16.16
N GLY A 162 -1.61 -7.98 15.38
CA GLY A 162 -0.73 -6.84 15.16
C GLY A 162 0.31 -7.08 14.08
N ARG A 163 0.49 -6.09 13.21
CA ARG A 163 1.65 -5.99 12.31
C ARG A 163 2.21 -4.58 12.46
N GLU A 164 3.51 -4.50 12.71
CA GLU A 164 4.19 -3.23 12.91
C GLU A 164 5.45 -3.16 12.04
N GLN A 165 5.62 -2.01 11.41
CA GLN A 165 6.82 -1.68 10.67
C GLN A 165 7.43 -0.44 11.30
N ILE A 166 8.72 -0.50 11.58
CA ILE A 166 9.49 0.63 12.12
C ILE A 166 10.63 0.89 11.15
N ARG A 167 10.70 2.11 10.62
CA ARG A 167 11.83 2.56 9.81
C ARG A 167 12.73 3.44 10.66
N VAL A 168 14.02 3.18 10.55
CA VAL A 168 15.09 4.07 11.03
C VAL A 168 16.01 4.33 9.85
N ASN A 169 15.96 5.55 9.33
CA ASN A 169 16.63 5.94 8.08
C ASN A 169 16.28 4.98 6.94
N GLY A 170 17.27 4.32 6.31
CA GLY A 170 17.07 3.38 5.21
C GLY A 170 16.89 1.91 5.62
N ILE A 171 16.52 1.63 6.88
CA ILE A 171 16.30 0.27 7.39
C ILE A 171 14.88 0.16 7.94
N VAL A 172 14.11 -0.77 7.40
CA VAL A 172 12.75 -1.10 7.84
C VAL A 172 12.77 -2.43 8.59
N SER A 173 12.41 -2.40 9.86
CA SER A 173 12.17 -3.57 10.70
C SER A 173 10.69 -3.94 10.68
N VAL A 174 10.39 -5.22 10.47
CA VAL A 174 9.02 -5.75 10.41
C VAL A 174 8.79 -6.70 11.57
N PHE A 175 7.68 -6.49 12.27
CA PHE A 175 7.19 -7.30 13.37
C PHE A 175 5.81 -7.80 12.98
N GLU A 176 5.67 -9.12 12.90
CA GLU A 176 4.41 -9.78 12.57
C GLU A 176 4.27 -11.07 13.37
N PRO A 177 3.04 -11.57 13.59
CA PRO A 177 2.79 -12.72 14.44
C PRO A 177 3.35 -13.98 13.80
N ASP A 178 3.82 -14.92 14.63
CA ASP A 178 4.32 -16.24 14.20
C ASP A 178 5.55 -16.20 13.27
N VAL A 179 6.19 -15.04 13.11
CA VAL A 179 7.41 -14.86 12.31
C VAL A 179 8.47 -14.15 13.16
N SER A 180 9.72 -14.61 13.09
CA SER A 180 10.82 -13.91 13.75
C SER A 180 11.01 -12.52 13.11
N PRO A 181 11.14 -11.44 13.91
CA PRO A 181 11.36 -10.11 13.37
C PRO A 181 12.57 -10.05 12.43
N TYR A 182 12.43 -9.30 11.35
CA TYR A 182 13.47 -9.14 10.33
C TYR A 182 13.54 -7.70 9.87
N SER A 183 14.68 -7.33 9.28
CA SER A 183 14.89 -6.00 8.72
C SER A 183 15.32 -6.07 7.26
N LEU A 184 14.89 -5.08 6.49
CA LEU A 184 15.21 -4.90 5.07
C LEU A 184 15.78 -3.50 4.85
N ARG A 185 16.60 -3.34 3.81
CA ARG A 185 17.02 -2.01 3.36
C ARG A 185 15.93 -1.44 2.46
N SER A 186 15.37 -0.30 2.85
CA SER A 186 14.32 0.42 2.12
C SER A 186 14.27 1.86 2.62
N GLU A 187 14.06 2.80 1.71
CA GLU A 187 13.95 4.23 2.03
C GLU A 187 12.58 4.58 2.66
N PHE A 188 11.57 3.72 2.50
CA PHE A 188 10.21 3.93 2.98
C PHE A 188 9.55 2.62 3.44
N ILE A 189 8.49 2.75 4.23
CA ILE A 189 7.66 1.62 4.66
C ILE A 189 6.65 1.26 3.55
N ASN A 190 6.52 -0.04 3.26
CA ASN A 190 5.45 -0.52 2.38
C ASN A 190 4.12 -0.57 3.15
N GLY A 191 3.22 0.35 2.83
CA GLY A 191 1.90 0.48 3.42
C GLY A 191 0.77 0.30 2.40
N PRO A 192 -0.48 0.50 2.82
CA PRO A 192 -1.64 0.45 1.92
C PRO A 192 -1.70 1.65 0.96
N ILE A 193 -1.05 2.78 1.28
CA ILE A 193 -0.90 3.90 0.36
C ILE A 193 0.37 3.65 -0.49
N PRO A 194 0.30 3.71 -1.84
CA PRO A 194 1.46 3.47 -2.70
C PRO A 194 2.64 4.41 -2.38
N SER A 195 3.82 3.85 -2.14
CA SER A 195 5.00 4.61 -1.76
C SER A 195 5.48 5.56 -2.86
N GLU A 196 5.38 5.18 -4.13
CA GLU A 196 5.79 6.05 -5.24
C GLU A 196 4.92 7.32 -5.30
N LEU A 197 3.62 7.22 -4.97
CA LEU A 197 2.71 8.38 -4.88
C LEU A 197 3.14 9.33 -3.75
N LEU A 198 3.57 8.77 -2.62
CA LEU A 198 4.00 9.55 -1.46
C LEU A 198 5.39 10.15 -1.65
N HIS A 199 6.36 9.43 -2.20
CA HIS A 199 7.76 9.84 -2.18
C HIS A 199 8.28 10.36 -3.53
N HIS A 200 7.72 9.92 -4.65
CA HIS A 200 8.21 10.27 -5.99
C HIS A 200 7.09 10.43 -7.04
N PRO A 201 6.05 11.24 -6.77
CA PRO A 201 4.89 11.34 -7.65
C PRO A 201 5.22 11.82 -9.08
N ASP A 202 6.34 12.53 -9.27
CA ASP A 202 6.80 12.95 -10.60
C ASP A 202 7.11 11.78 -11.54
N ARG A 203 7.61 10.65 -11.02
CA ARG A 203 7.93 9.47 -11.84
C ARG A 203 6.68 8.85 -12.45
N LEU A 204 5.53 9.03 -11.82
CA LEU A 204 4.25 8.55 -12.30
C LEU A 204 3.74 9.32 -13.53
N LYS A 205 4.26 10.52 -13.82
CA LYS A 205 3.83 11.35 -14.96
C LYS A 205 4.04 10.67 -16.32
N SER A 206 4.97 9.72 -16.40
CA SER A 206 5.24 8.91 -17.60
C SER A 206 4.05 8.03 -17.98
N GLY A 207 3.40 7.42 -16.98
CA GLY A 207 2.27 6.51 -17.16
C GLY A 207 0.90 7.13 -16.90
N TYR A 208 0.83 8.20 -16.11
CA TYR A 208 -0.41 8.75 -15.57
C TYR A 208 -0.59 10.24 -15.88
N GLU A 209 -1.86 10.64 -15.95
CA GLU A 209 -2.30 12.02 -15.98
C GLU A 209 -2.96 12.39 -14.64
N PHE A 210 -2.58 13.56 -14.12
CA PHE A 210 -3.12 14.13 -12.88
C PHE A 210 -4.11 15.24 -13.21
N VAL A 211 -5.40 14.97 -12.96
CA VAL A 211 -6.49 15.87 -13.32
C VAL A 211 -7.03 16.53 -12.05
N SER A 212 -6.97 17.86 -11.97
CA SER A 212 -7.64 18.61 -10.91
C SER A 212 -9.16 18.51 -11.09
N VAL A 213 -9.87 18.12 -10.03
CA VAL A 213 -11.34 17.97 -10.08
C VAL A 213 -12.02 19.15 -9.41
N GLY A 214 -11.56 19.53 -8.22
CA GLY A 214 -12.15 20.61 -7.44
C GLY A 214 -11.86 20.47 -5.96
N ARG A 215 -12.65 21.14 -5.14
CA ARG A 215 -12.52 21.14 -3.68
C ARG A 215 -13.65 20.34 -3.04
N ALA A 216 -13.32 19.67 -1.94
CA ALA A 216 -14.26 18.90 -1.14
C ALA A 216 -13.95 19.08 0.35
N ARG A 217 -14.74 18.44 1.21
CA ARG A 217 -14.46 18.35 2.65
C ARG A 217 -14.30 16.89 3.03
N VAL A 218 -13.19 16.56 3.69
CA VAL A 218 -12.88 15.20 4.16
C VAL A 218 -12.47 15.27 5.62
N ALA A 219 -13.08 14.46 6.48
CA ALA A 219 -12.84 14.48 7.93
C ALA A 219 -12.93 15.90 8.56
N GLY A 220 -13.86 16.73 8.04
CA GLY A 220 -14.05 18.10 8.51
C GLY A 220 -13.10 19.15 7.91
N ARG A 221 -12.06 18.73 7.18
CA ARG A 221 -11.00 19.59 6.62
C ARG A 221 -11.26 19.92 5.13
N PRO A 222 -10.98 21.15 4.67
CA PRO A 222 -10.99 21.49 3.25
C PRO A 222 -9.93 20.68 2.50
N ALA A 223 -10.27 20.16 1.33
CA ALA A 223 -9.40 19.27 0.59
C ALA A 223 -9.45 19.52 -0.92
N GLN A 224 -8.29 19.55 -1.56
CA GLN A 224 -8.15 19.51 -3.01
C GLN A 224 -8.29 18.07 -3.53
N GLN A 225 -9.20 17.85 -4.47
CA GLN A 225 -9.36 16.57 -5.14
C GLN A 225 -8.56 16.52 -6.46
N ILE A 226 -7.77 15.46 -6.61
CA ILE A 226 -7.00 15.14 -7.80
C ILE A 226 -7.34 13.72 -8.24
N ARG A 227 -7.59 13.53 -9.53
CA ARG A 227 -7.76 12.19 -10.13
C ARG A 227 -6.47 11.79 -10.82
N ILE A 228 -6.07 10.53 -10.63
CA ILE A 228 -4.90 9.91 -11.26
C ILE A 228 -5.42 8.87 -12.24
N VAL A 229 -5.21 9.09 -13.55
CA VAL A 229 -5.74 8.24 -14.62
C VAL A 229 -4.59 7.72 -15.47
N SER A 230 -4.62 6.45 -15.83
CA SER A 230 -3.65 5.89 -16.77
C SER A 230 -3.82 6.52 -18.15
N ARG A 231 -2.71 6.94 -18.78
CA ARG A 231 -2.74 7.64 -20.08
C ARG A 231 -3.28 6.80 -21.24
N ASP A 232 -3.24 5.48 -21.11
CA ASP A 232 -3.65 4.49 -22.11
C ASP A 232 -4.89 3.69 -21.67
N ASN A 233 -5.55 4.09 -20.56
CA ASN A 233 -6.71 3.41 -19.97
C ASN A 233 -6.47 1.93 -19.62
N SER A 234 -5.22 1.54 -19.33
CA SER A 234 -4.86 0.16 -19.04
C SER A 234 -4.79 -0.18 -17.54
N ARG A 235 -4.97 0.79 -16.64
CA ARG A 235 -4.97 0.57 -15.18
C ARG A 235 -6.21 1.16 -14.52
N PHE A 236 -6.49 0.67 -13.32
CA PHE A 236 -7.44 1.28 -12.41
C PHE A 236 -7.07 2.74 -12.12
N SER A 237 -8.07 3.56 -11.82
CA SER A 237 -7.87 4.99 -11.56
C SER A 237 -7.90 5.28 -10.07
N TYR A 238 -7.27 6.38 -9.67
CA TYR A 238 -7.30 6.83 -8.28
C TYR A 238 -7.96 8.19 -8.15
N GLN A 239 -8.62 8.43 -7.02
CA GLN A 239 -9.03 9.75 -6.59
C GLN A 239 -8.37 10.05 -5.24
N LEU A 240 -7.62 11.13 -5.19
CA LEU A 240 -6.83 11.58 -4.06
C LEU A 240 -7.43 12.89 -3.53
N TRP A 241 -7.62 12.99 -2.23
CA TRP A 241 -7.99 14.23 -1.55
C TRP A 241 -6.86 14.65 -0.65
N LEU A 242 -6.32 15.84 -0.89
CA LEU A 242 -5.20 16.43 -0.16
C LEU A 242 -5.70 17.56 0.71
N ASP A 243 -5.32 17.56 1.99
CA ASP A 243 -5.63 18.61 2.95
C ASP A 243 -5.14 19.96 2.44
N GLU A 244 -6.00 20.99 2.43
CA GLU A 244 -5.60 22.28 1.87
C GLU A 244 -4.53 23.00 2.71
N ASP A 245 -4.52 22.76 4.02
CA ASP A 245 -3.60 23.43 4.95
C ASP A 245 -2.20 22.79 4.90
N SER A 246 -2.13 21.45 4.91
CA SER A 246 -0.86 20.72 5.00
C SER A 246 -0.39 20.11 3.69
N GLY A 247 -1.29 19.74 2.77
CA GLY A 247 -0.97 18.91 1.60
C GLY A 247 -0.98 17.40 1.89
N MET A 248 -1.29 16.98 3.12
CA MET A 248 -1.37 15.56 3.49
C MET A 248 -2.55 14.86 2.82
N VAL A 249 -2.39 13.58 2.47
CA VAL A 249 -3.50 12.74 2.00
C VAL A 249 -4.56 12.56 3.09
N LEU A 250 -5.81 12.91 2.79
CA LEU A 250 -6.97 12.69 3.67
C LEU A 250 -7.83 11.53 3.21
N LYS A 251 -7.87 11.25 1.91
CA LYS A 251 -8.61 10.13 1.33
C LYS A 251 -7.96 9.70 0.03
N LEU A 252 -7.97 8.40 -0.22
CA LEU A 252 -7.55 7.78 -1.47
C LEU A 252 -8.56 6.70 -1.85
N ASN A 253 -9.19 6.86 -3.01
CA ASN A 253 -10.05 5.84 -3.59
C ASN A 253 -9.35 5.22 -4.79
N MET A 254 -9.44 3.90 -4.91
CA MET A 254 -9.11 3.15 -6.11
C MET A 254 -10.40 2.73 -6.79
N LEU A 255 -10.50 3.00 -8.09
CA LEU A 255 -11.71 2.80 -8.89
C LEU A 255 -11.45 1.90 -10.09
N ASP A 256 -12.41 1.04 -10.41
CA ASP A 256 -12.39 0.31 -11.67
C ASP A 256 -12.59 1.21 -12.89
N LEU A 257 -12.51 0.63 -14.09
CA LEU A 257 -12.68 1.35 -15.36
C LEU A 257 -14.11 1.91 -15.54
N GLN A 258 -15.09 1.42 -14.77
CA GLN A 258 -16.47 1.88 -14.77
C GLN A 258 -16.74 2.92 -13.66
N GLY A 259 -15.74 3.25 -12.83
CA GLY A 259 -15.87 4.16 -11.70
C GLY A 259 -16.38 3.50 -10.42
N GLY A 260 -16.49 2.18 -10.38
CA GLY A 260 -16.83 1.41 -9.18
C GLY A 260 -15.71 1.45 -8.15
N LEU A 261 -16.06 1.69 -6.88
CA LEU A 261 -15.11 1.74 -5.77
C LEU A 261 -14.56 0.35 -5.45
N LEU A 262 -13.26 0.17 -5.61
CA LEU A 262 -12.55 -1.08 -5.33
C LEU A 262 -11.92 -1.08 -3.94
N GLU A 263 -11.23 0.01 -3.60
CA GLU A 263 -10.59 0.21 -2.31
C GLU A 263 -10.71 1.67 -1.90
N GLN A 264 -10.85 1.89 -0.59
CA GLN A 264 -10.81 3.21 0.01
C GLN A 264 -9.85 3.22 1.20
N ILE A 265 -8.98 4.21 1.22
CA ILE A 265 -8.22 4.64 2.38
C ILE A 265 -8.79 5.98 2.82
N GLN A 266 -9.17 6.12 4.08
CA GLN A 266 -9.72 7.35 4.62
C GLN A 266 -9.10 7.69 5.97
N VAL A 267 -8.49 8.86 6.05
CA VAL A 267 -7.95 9.41 7.29
C VAL A 267 -9.10 9.77 8.22
N THR A 268 -8.98 9.33 9.47
CA THR A 268 -9.90 9.63 10.56
C THR A 268 -9.33 10.66 11.52
N SER A 269 -8.00 10.74 11.64
CA SER A 269 -7.30 11.76 12.43
C SER A 269 -5.96 12.11 11.78
N LEU A 270 -5.61 13.40 11.76
CA LEU A 270 -4.34 13.92 11.28
C LEU A 270 -3.82 14.97 12.26
N LYS A 271 -2.64 14.72 12.79
CA LYS A 271 -1.91 15.65 13.67
C LYS A 271 -0.52 15.87 13.09
N ILE A 272 -0.14 17.13 12.89
CA ILE A 272 1.22 17.54 12.50
C ILE A 272 1.78 18.35 13.68
N THR A 273 3.02 18.07 14.06
CA THR A 273 3.66 18.64 15.26
C THR A 273 5.08 19.12 14.98
N ASP A 274 5.56 20.07 15.77
CA ASP A 274 6.94 20.57 15.68
C ASP A 274 7.96 19.54 16.18
N ALA A 275 7.56 18.71 17.15
CA ALA A 275 8.38 17.66 17.74
C ALA A 275 7.92 16.26 17.29
N PRO A 276 8.84 15.27 17.19
CA PRO A 276 8.48 13.87 16.94
C PRO A 276 7.67 13.28 18.10
N ASP A 277 6.89 12.24 17.80
CA ASP A 277 6.09 11.53 18.80
C ASP A 277 6.97 10.84 19.86
N ASP A 278 6.58 10.91 21.13
CA ASP A 278 7.25 10.26 22.27
C ASP A 278 7.45 8.75 22.08
N TYR A 279 6.65 8.12 21.21
CA TYR A 279 6.83 6.75 20.76
C TYR A 279 8.28 6.48 20.33
N PHE A 280 8.89 7.38 19.55
CA PHE A 280 10.23 7.17 18.99
C PHE A 280 11.32 7.19 20.07
N ALA A 281 11.16 7.97 21.14
CA ALA A 281 12.09 7.99 22.27
C ALA A 281 12.13 6.65 23.04
N ARG A 282 11.09 5.81 22.89
CA ARG A 282 10.99 4.49 23.55
C ARG A 282 11.60 3.37 22.70
N ILE A 283 11.93 3.64 21.44
CA ILE A 283 12.52 2.63 20.54
C ILE A 283 13.99 2.47 20.84
N ASN A 284 14.37 1.30 21.35
CA ASN A 284 15.77 0.91 21.45
C ASN A 284 16.29 0.46 20.07
N GLN A 285 16.89 1.40 19.33
CA GLN A 285 17.44 1.15 17.99
C GLN A 285 18.46 -0.01 17.98
N ALA A 286 19.22 -0.21 19.05
CA ALA A 286 20.20 -1.30 19.16
C ALA A 286 19.57 -2.69 19.27
N SER A 287 18.28 -2.77 19.61
CA SER A 287 17.51 -4.01 19.69
C SER A 287 16.78 -4.35 18.39
N LEU A 288 16.77 -3.46 17.39
CA LEU A 288 16.16 -3.74 16.10
C LEU A 288 16.93 -4.84 15.36
N PRO A 289 16.25 -5.75 14.63
CA PRO A 289 16.93 -6.80 13.87
C PRO A 289 17.90 -6.19 12.85
N LYS A 290 19.04 -6.84 12.65
CA LYS A 290 19.98 -6.41 11.60
C LYS A 290 19.38 -6.65 10.22
N PRO A 291 19.63 -5.76 9.24
CA PRO A 291 19.12 -5.93 7.89
C PRO A 291 19.64 -7.24 7.29
N MET A 292 18.75 -8.01 6.69
CA MET A 292 19.10 -9.24 6.00
C MET A 292 20.02 -8.93 4.81
N ALA A 293 21.06 -9.74 4.63
CA ALA A 293 21.87 -9.67 3.43
C ALA A 293 21.06 -10.20 2.25
N LEU A 294 20.65 -9.30 1.35
CA LEU A 294 20.10 -9.70 0.05
C LEU A 294 21.22 -10.34 -0.76
N THR A 295 21.27 -11.66 -0.77
CA THR A 295 22.12 -12.38 -1.73
C THR A 295 21.45 -12.25 -3.09
N GLN A 296 22.04 -11.43 -3.97
CA GLN A 296 21.75 -11.50 -5.40
C GLN A 296 22.17 -12.89 -5.87
N LYS A 297 21.23 -13.84 -5.85
CA LYS A 297 21.43 -15.10 -6.57
C LYS A 297 21.60 -14.74 -8.04
N GLN A 298 22.58 -15.36 -8.70
CA GLN A 298 22.69 -15.33 -10.15
C GLN A 298 21.36 -15.80 -10.72
N SER A 299 20.57 -14.84 -11.18
CA SER A 299 19.28 -15.08 -11.79
C SER A 299 19.55 -15.52 -13.21
N ARG A 300 18.99 -16.69 -13.59
CA ARG A 300 18.92 -17.04 -15.00
C ARG A 300 17.84 -16.16 -15.61
N GLN A 301 18.26 -15.26 -16.49
CA GLN A 301 17.34 -14.38 -17.19
C GLN A 301 16.42 -15.23 -18.08
N PRO A 302 15.08 -15.09 -17.93
CA PRO A 302 14.13 -15.76 -18.81
C PRO A 302 14.34 -15.35 -20.27
N ASN A 303 14.26 -16.30 -21.21
CA ASN A 303 14.51 -16.06 -22.64
C ASN A 303 13.24 -15.62 -23.40
N TRP A 304 12.36 -14.87 -22.74
CA TRP A 304 11.14 -14.33 -23.30
C TRP A 304 10.95 -12.88 -22.88
N GLU A 305 10.17 -12.18 -23.67
CA GLU A 305 9.81 -10.79 -23.46
C GLU A 305 8.31 -10.59 -23.65
N VAL A 306 7.80 -9.55 -23.02
CA VAL A 306 6.41 -9.11 -23.17
C VAL A 306 6.43 -7.93 -24.13
N LYS A 307 5.79 -8.08 -25.30
CA LYS A 307 5.79 -7.03 -26.34
C LYS A 307 4.84 -5.88 -26.05
N TYR A 308 3.82 -6.11 -25.21
CA TYR A 308 2.89 -5.08 -24.78
C TYR A 308 3.01 -4.87 -23.26
N LEU A 309 3.43 -3.67 -22.87
CA LEU A 309 3.37 -3.21 -21.48
C LEU A 309 2.61 -1.86 -21.44
N PRO A 310 1.82 -1.62 -20.38
CA PRO A 310 1.29 -0.30 -20.09
C PRO A 310 2.34 0.81 -20.11
N ASN A 311 1.95 2.02 -20.52
CA ASN A 311 2.84 3.17 -20.50
C ASN A 311 3.37 3.43 -19.08
N GLY A 312 4.69 3.59 -18.95
CA GLY A 312 5.39 3.83 -17.69
C GLY A 312 5.77 2.56 -16.90
N MET A 313 5.39 1.38 -17.39
CA MET A 313 5.73 0.11 -16.75
C MET A 313 7.10 -0.41 -17.21
N GLU A 314 7.94 -0.79 -16.25
CA GLU A 314 9.31 -1.26 -16.48
C GLU A 314 9.56 -2.62 -15.84
N GLU A 315 10.49 -3.42 -16.41
CA GLU A 315 10.91 -4.70 -15.81
C GLU A 315 11.76 -4.42 -14.57
N VAL A 316 11.27 -4.81 -13.39
CA VAL A 316 11.99 -4.63 -12.12
C VAL A 316 12.78 -5.87 -11.73
N ARG A 317 12.37 -7.05 -12.19
CA ARG A 317 13.02 -8.32 -11.85
C ARG A 317 12.65 -9.44 -12.81
N GLY A 318 13.63 -10.24 -13.24
CA GLY A 318 13.42 -11.53 -13.91
C GLY A 318 14.25 -12.62 -13.24
N ASP A 319 13.68 -13.81 -13.01
CA ASP A 319 14.38 -14.98 -12.45
C ASP A 319 13.58 -16.29 -12.64
N THR A 320 14.20 -17.42 -12.32
CA THR A 320 13.55 -18.73 -12.31
C THR A 320 13.21 -19.10 -10.86
N ARG A 321 11.94 -19.41 -10.57
CA ARG A 321 11.48 -19.75 -9.21
C ARG A 321 10.75 -21.07 -9.17
N ARG A 322 10.91 -21.78 -8.05
CA ARG A 322 10.08 -22.94 -7.72
C ARG A 322 8.82 -22.46 -7.01
N LEU A 323 7.65 -22.74 -7.57
CA LEU A 323 6.36 -22.47 -6.94
C LEU A 323 6.23 -23.28 -5.65
N ALA A 324 5.86 -22.64 -4.56
CA ALA A 324 5.82 -23.27 -3.23
C ALA A 324 4.77 -24.40 -3.13
N LEU A 325 3.66 -24.28 -3.86
CA LEU A 325 2.53 -25.22 -3.82
C LEU A 325 2.74 -26.43 -4.72
N THR A 326 3.18 -26.20 -5.95
CA THR A 326 3.28 -27.26 -6.97
C THR A 326 4.68 -27.83 -7.10
N GLY A 327 5.70 -27.12 -6.58
CA GLY A 327 7.09 -27.47 -6.79
C GLY A 327 7.56 -27.29 -8.24
N GLN A 328 6.71 -26.76 -9.12
CA GLN A 328 7.06 -26.48 -10.52
C GLN A 328 8.08 -25.36 -10.58
N VAL A 329 9.03 -25.51 -11.48
CA VAL A 329 10.00 -24.47 -11.78
C VAL A 329 9.40 -23.63 -12.90
N VAL A 330 9.17 -22.35 -12.62
CA VAL A 330 8.60 -21.40 -13.55
C VAL A 330 9.57 -20.25 -13.77
N GLU A 331 9.59 -19.74 -14.98
CA GLU A 331 10.23 -18.46 -15.25
C GLU A 331 9.26 -17.36 -14.88
N TYR A 332 9.76 -16.26 -14.31
CA TYR A 332 8.91 -15.10 -14.06
C TYR A 332 9.66 -13.80 -14.31
N LYS A 333 8.87 -12.79 -14.70
CA LYS A 333 9.27 -11.39 -14.69
C LYS A 333 8.24 -10.59 -13.91
N MET A 334 8.72 -9.61 -13.15
CA MET A 334 7.92 -8.63 -12.45
C MET A 334 8.15 -7.28 -13.12
N TYR A 335 7.04 -6.59 -13.37
CA TYR A 335 6.99 -5.27 -13.94
C TYR A 335 6.31 -4.32 -12.96
N SER A 336 6.72 -3.05 -12.94
CA SER A 336 6.13 -2.03 -12.09
C SER A 336 6.08 -0.70 -12.81
N ASP A 337 5.03 0.08 -12.58
CA ASP A 337 4.96 1.50 -12.95
C ASP A 337 5.02 2.43 -11.72
N GLY A 338 5.36 1.88 -10.55
CA GLY A 338 5.41 2.57 -9.27
C GLY A 338 4.08 2.60 -8.50
N LEU A 339 2.93 2.55 -9.18
CA LEU A 339 1.61 2.40 -8.54
C LEU A 339 1.12 0.97 -8.55
N VAL A 340 1.37 0.25 -9.63
CA VAL A 340 0.86 -1.10 -9.88
C VAL A 340 2.00 -2.03 -10.28
N ASP A 341 2.04 -3.17 -9.60
CA ASP A 341 2.94 -4.26 -9.92
C ASP A 341 2.22 -5.38 -10.68
N VAL A 342 2.89 -5.92 -11.70
CA VAL A 342 2.40 -7.05 -12.50
C VAL A 342 3.49 -8.13 -12.55
N SER A 343 3.12 -9.34 -12.14
CA SER A 343 3.96 -10.52 -12.26
C SER A 343 3.48 -11.39 -13.43
N VAL A 344 4.40 -11.75 -14.32
CA VAL A 344 4.17 -12.65 -15.44
C VAL A 344 4.97 -13.92 -15.21
N TYR A 345 4.28 -15.05 -15.16
CA TYR A 345 4.86 -16.37 -15.01
C TYR A 345 4.70 -17.14 -16.32
N VAL A 346 5.75 -17.86 -16.72
CA VAL A 346 5.77 -18.64 -17.95
C VAL A 346 6.28 -20.04 -17.64
N GLN A 347 5.56 -21.04 -18.13
CA GLN A 347 5.94 -22.45 -18.00
C GLN A 347 5.49 -23.27 -19.22
N PRO A 348 6.10 -24.43 -19.51
CA PRO A 348 5.60 -25.33 -20.53
C PRO A 348 4.19 -25.84 -20.19
N ALA A 349 3.29 -25.86 -21.17
CA ALA A 349 1.89 -26.28 -20.98
C ALA A 349 1.78 -27.75 -20.53
N LYS A 350 2.69 -28.62 -20.99
CA LYS A 350 2.78 -30.01 -20.54
C LYS A 350 3.07 -30.17 -19.05
N ASP A 351 3.76 -29.20 -18.47
CA ASP A 351 4.17 -29.23 -17.07
C ASP A 351 3.12 -28.56 -16.20
N ALA A 352 2.18 -27.80 -16.78
CA ALA A 352 1.13 -27.06 -16.10
C ALA A 352 0.09 -27.96 -15.42
N LEU A 353 -0.44 -27.48 -14.30
CA LEU A 353 -1.56 -28.12 -13.59
C LEU A 353 -2.83 -27.29 -13.81
N GLY A 354 -3.63 -27.68 -14.80
CA GLY A 354 -4.88 -26.99 -15.17
C GLY A 354 -4.80 -26.26 -16.52
N GLY A 355 -5.94 -25.76 -16.98
CA GLY A 355 -6.08 -25.01 -18.23
C GLY A 355 -6.28 -23.51 -17.99
N ASP A 356 -6.82 -22.85 -19.00
CA ASP A 356 -7.10 -21.41 -18.95
C ASP A 356 -8.03 -21.07 -17.77
N LEU A 357 -7.68 -20.00 -17.08
CA LEU A 357 -8.38 -19.57 -15.88
C LEU A 357 -8.40 -18.05 -15.82
N VAL A 358 -9.60 -17.52 -15.60
CA VAL A 358 -9.80 -16.13 -15.22
C VAL A 358 -10.34 -16.11 -13.81
N LEU A 359 -9.60 -15.51 -12.90
CA LEU A 359 -10.03 -15.29 -11.54
C LEU A 359 -9.78 -13.84 -11.15
N ARG A 360 -10.80 -13.18 -10.63
CA ARG A 360 -10.66 -11.90 -9.95
C ARG A 360 -10.82 -12.14 -8.46
N ASN A 361 -9.79 -11.84 -7.68
CA ASN A 361 -9.84 -11.91 -6.23
C ASN A 361 -9.53 -10.53 -5.66
N ASP A 362 -10.56 -9.87 -5.14
CA ASP A 362 -10.46 -8.52 -4.60
C ASP A 362 -10.00 -7.52 -5.69
N LEU A 363 -8.81 -6.93 -5.52
CA LEU A 363 -8.19 -6.02 -6.49
C LEU A 363 -7.37 -6.76 -7.57
N SER A 364 -6.90 -7.97 -7.24
CA SER A 364 -5.96 -8.68 -8.10
C SER A 364 -6.68 -9.47 -9.19
N THR A 365 -6.24 -9.25 -10.42
CA THR A 365 -6.56 -10.10 -11.57
C THR A 365 -5.54 -11.22 -11.65
N PHE A 366 -6.04 -12.44 -11.76
CA PHE A 366 -5.27 -13.65 -12.04
C PHE A 366 -5.77 -14.23 -13.37
N LEU A 367 -4.92 -14.19 -14.39
CA LEU A 367 -5.22 -14.69 -15.71
C LEU A 367 -4.19 -15.74 -16.10
N THR A 368 -4.66 -16.95 -16.38
CA THR A 368 -3.85 -18.02 -16.99
C THR A 368 -4.37 -18.29 -18.40
N LEU A 369 -3.48 -18.22 -19.38
CA LEU A 369 -3.74 -18.56 -20.78
C LEU A 369 -2.73 -19.60 -21.26
N THR A 370 -3.19 -20.52 -22.10
CA THR A 370 -2.37 -21.55 -22.73
C THR A 370 -2.32 -21.28 -24.23
N ASP A 371 -1.14 -20.99 -24.75
CA ASP A 371 -0.89 -20.82 -26.18
C ASP A 371 0.15 -21.84 -26.67
N GLY A 372 -0.31 -22.77 -27.51
CA GLY A 372 0.49 -23.90 -27.99
C GLY A 372 1.08 -24.74 -26.84
N ASN A 373 2.41 -24.71 -26.71
CA ASN A 373 3.13 -25.48 -25.71
C ASN A 373 3.56 -24.65 -24.49
N THR A 374 3.02 -23.44 -24.33
CA THR A 374 3.36 -22.51 -23.27
C THR A 374 2.11 -22.10 -22.50
N GLN A 375 2.20 -22.05 -21.19
CA GLN A 375 1.19 -21.48 -20.32
C GLN A 375 1.74 -20.21 -19.67
N VAL A 376 0.98 -19.13 -19.77
CA VAL A 376 1.30 -17.82 -19.25
C VAL A 376 0.32 -17.50 -18.14
N THR A 377 0.82 -17.03 -16.99
CA THR A 377 -0.01 -16.55 -15.89
C THR A 377 0.36 -15.12 -15.55
N VAL A 378 -0.59 -14.20 -15.66
CA VAL A 378 -0.45 -12.79 -15.30
C VAL A 378 -1.19 -12.53 -14.00
N VAL A 379 -0.50 -11.92 -13.04
CA VAL A 379 -1.05 -11.55 -11.73
C VAL A 379 -0.73 -10.10 -11.42
N GLY A 380 -1.74 -9.30 -11.12
CA GLY A 380 -1.56 -7.90 -10.72
C GLY A 380 -2.87 -7.17 -10.50
N GLU A 381 -2.81 -5.96 -9.94
CA GLU A 381 -3.96 -5.09 -9.72
C GLU A 381 -4.29 -4.29 -10.98
N ILE A 382 -4.60 -5.01 -12.06
CA ILE A 382 -4.89 -4.46 -13.39
C ILE A 382 -6.24 -4.97 -13.91
N PRO A 383 -6.91 -4.25 -14.82
CA PRO A 383 -8.06 -4.73 -15.55
C PRO A 383 -7.77 -6.04 -16.31
N LEU A 384 -8.80 -6.88 -16.48
CA LEU A 384 -8.69 -8.16 -17.19
C LEU A 384 -8.24 -8.01 -18.65
N GLN A 385 -8.68 -6.94 -19.32
CA GLN A 385 -8.28 -6.65 -20.69
C GLN A 385 -6.76 -6.40 -20.80
N THR A 386 -6.20 -5.66 -19.83
CA THR A 386 -4.76 -5.40 -19.74
C THR A 386 -3.99 -6.69 -19.47
N ALA A 387 -4.47 -7.52 -18.55
CA ALA A 387 -3.86 -8.82 -18.28
C ALA A 387 -3.83 -9.71 -19.53
N ASN A 388 -4.93 -9.73 -20.30
CA ASN A 388 -5.01 -10.44 -21.57
C ASN A 388 -3.98 -9.91 -22.58
N ALA A 389 -3.93 -8.60 -22.79
CA ALA A 389 -3.01 -7.98 -23.74
C ALA A 389 -1.54 -8.30 -23.40
N ILE A 390 -1.17 -8.26 -22.11
CA ILE A 390 0.15 -8.68 -21.63
C ILE A 390 0.39 -10.16 -21.96
N ALA A 391 -0.52 -11.05 -21.55
CA ALA A 391 -0.37 -12.49 -21.73
C ALA A 391 -0.24 -12.91 -23.20
N THR A 392 -1.02 -12.31 -24.11
CA THR A 392 -1.00 -12.61 -25.54
C THR A 392 0.15 -11.95 -26.30
N SER A 393 0.88 -11.04 -25.67
CA SER A 393 2.03 -10.35 -26.28
C SER A 393 3.38 -11.00 -26.00
N LEU A 394 3.36 -12.18 -25.36
CA LEU A 394 4.58 -12.91 -25.04
C LEU A 394 5.28 -13.37 -26.33
N SER A 395 6.59 -13.12 -26.41
CA SER A 395 7.41 -13.67 -27.48
C SER A 395 8.74 -14.21 -26.95
N PRO A 396 9.34 -15.21 -27.61
CA PRO A 396 10.74 -15.55 -27.40
C PRO A 396 11.62 -14.31 -27.63
N MET A 397 12.68 -14.14 -26.85
CA MET A 397 13.71 -13.17 -27.21
C MET A 397 14.44 -13.69 -28.46
N ALA A 398 14.63 -12.83 -29.46
CA ALA A 398 15.46 -13.18 -30.61
C ALA A 398 16.91 -13.41 -30.14
N ASP A 399 17.52 -14.53 -30.57
CA ASP A 399 18.95 -14.76 -30.37
C ASP A 399 19.72 -13.59 -31.00
N LYS A 400 20.50 -12.87 -30.19
CA LYS A 400 21.36 -11.77 -30.64
C LYS A 400 22.66 -12.26 -31.23
#